data_AF-A0A5J6LFG7-F1
#
_entry.id   AF-A0A5J6LFG7-F1
#
_cell.length_a   1.000
_cell.length_b   1.000
_cell.length_c   1.000
_cell.angle_alpha   90.00
_cell.angle_beta   90.00
_cell.angle_gamma   90.00
#
_symmetry.space_group_name_H-M   'P 1'
#
loop_
_entity.id
_entity.type
_entity.pdbx_description
1 polymer ?
#
loop_
_entity_poly.entity_id
_entity_poly.type
_entity_poly.pdbx_seq_one_letter_code
_entity_poly.pdbx_strand_id
1 'polypeptide(L)'
;MSPRVSQVLFILFNLLAIPVVIFAIYDIVLVFDGVRTESEIIPLDTGSQYLLLISVFWVLACLQFAGLRGFTGFVKRWGSIIVIAWFIICLVVAGLMPIGLRSMLEKAGYKPCQDTAYVSRISRGDSLIYVKSSCPD
;
A
#
# COMPACT_ATOMS: atom_id res chain seq x y z
N MET A 1 19.49 13.27 20.04
CA MET A 1 19.01 11.87 20.14
C MET A 1 20.23 10.95 20.15
N SER A 2 20.29 9.94 21.02
CA SER A 2 21.48 9.06 21.04
C SER A 2 21.45 8.09 19.85
N PRO A 3 22.62 7.69 19.31
CA PRO A 3 22.69 6.75 18.18
C PRO A 3 21.96 5.43 18.44
N ARG A 4 21.96 4.96 19.71
CA ARG A 4 21.22 3.76 20.13
C ARG A 4 19.71 3.94 20.00
N VAL A 5 19.17 5.09 20.41
CA VAL A 5 17.73 5.37 20.29
C VAL A 5 17.30 5.42 18.82
N SER A 6 18.11 6.03 17.94
CA SER A 6 17.83 6.04 16.50
C SER A 6 17.78 4.65 15.89
N GLN A 7 18.71 3.76 16.28
CA GLN A 7 18.72 2.38 15.79
C GLN A 7 17.50 1.59 16.28
N VAL A 8 17.11 1.76 17.54
CA VAL A 8 15.91 1.10 18.09
C VAL A 8 14.64 1.55 17.35
N LEU A 9 14.46 2.86 17.16
CA LEU A 9 13.32 3.39 16.42
C LEU A 9 13.32 2.91 14.96
N PHE A 10 14.49 2.85 14.32
CA PHE A 10 14.60 2.36 12.96
C PHE A 10 14.18 0.89 12.82
N ILE A 11 14.62 0.02 13.73
CA ILE A 11 14.20 -1.39 13.76
C ILE A 11 12.68 -1.48 14.00
N LEU A 12 12.16 -0.70 14.96
CA LEU A 12 10.73 -0.68 15.26
C LEU A 12 9.89 -0.29 14.04
N PHE A 13 10.25 0.77 13.32
CA PHE A 13 9.54 1.18 12.11
C PHE A 13 9.60 0.14 10.99
N ASN A 14 10.73 -0.55 10.83
CA ASN A 14 10.85 -1.65 9.87
C ASN A 14 9.95 -2.84 10.23
N LEU A 15 9.84 -3.18 11.52
CA LEU A 15 8.94 -4.24 11.99
C LEU A 15 7.48 -3.84 11.81
N LEU A 16 7.11 -2.60 12.12
CA LEU A 16 5.75 -2.08 11.92
C LEU A 16 5.38 -1.97 10.44
N ALA A 17 6.34 -1.77 9.55
CA ALA A 17 6.09 -1.76 8.11
C ALA A 17 5.57 -3.11 7.59
N ILE A 18 5.90 -4.24 8.25
CA ILE A 18 5.44 -5.59 7.85
C ILE A 18 3.91 -5.72 7.85
N PRO A 19 3.21 -5.59 8.99
CA PRO A 19 1.75 -5.72 8.99
C PRO A 19 1.06 -4.66 8.13
N VAL A 20 1.63 -3.46 8.02
CA VAL A 20 1.04 -2.36 7.24
C VAL A 20 1.11 -2.64 5.73
N VAL A 21 2.25 -3.13 5.22
CA VAL A 21 2.37 -3.53 3.82
C VAL A 21 1.53 -4.77 3.52
N ILE A 22 1.48 -5.74 4.44
CA ILE A 22 0.62 -6.93 4.30
C ILE A 22 -0.85 -6.52 4.18
N PHE A 23 -1.31 -5.58 4.99
CA PHE A 23 -2.68 -5.08 4.93
C PHE A 23 -2.98 -4.42 3.57
N ALA A 24 -2.07 -3.59 3.04
CA ALA A 24 -2.24 -2.98 1.72
C ALA A 24 -2.35 -4.02 0.59
N ILE A 25 -1.56 -5.10 0.68
CA ILE A 25 -1.60 -6.20 -0.29
C ILE A 25 -2.85 -7.07 -0.12
N TYR A 26 -3.28 -7.32 1.11
CA TYR A 26 -4.44 -8.14 1.42
C TYR A 26 -5.72 -7.61 0.77
N ASP A 27 -5.91 -6.29 0.77
CA ASP A 27 -7.06 -5.63 0.14
C ASP A 27 -7.14 -5.96 -1.37
N ILE A 28 -5.99 -5.99 -2.05
CA ILE A 28 -5.90 -6.38 -3.47
C ILE A 28 -6.34 -7.84 -3.65
N VAL A 29 -5.80 -8.73 -2.81
CA VAL A 29 -6.08 -10.17 -2.87
C VAL A 29 -7.56 -10.44 -2.64
N LEU A 30 -8.19 -9.73 -1.70
CA LEU A 30 -9.60 -9.84 -1.38
C LEU A 30 -10.48 -9.46 -2.60
N VAL A 31 -10.10 -8.42 -3.34
CA VAL A 31 -10.80 -8.04 -4.57
C VAL A 31 -10.69 -9.13 -5.63
N PHE A 32 -9.49 -9.68 -5.86
CA PHE A 32 -9.30 -10.77 -6.82
C PHE A 32 -10.07 -12.03 -6.46
N ASP A 33 -10.04 -12.41 -5.18
CA ASP A 33 -10.76 -13.59 -4.67
C ASP A 33 -12.27 -13.39 -4.74
N GLY A 34 -12.76 -12.19 -4.40
CA GLY A 34 -14.18 -11.81 -4.52
C GLY A 34 -14.69 -11.90 -5.96
N VAL A 35 -13.89 -11.43 -6.93
CA VAL A 35 -14.24 -11.56 -8.36
C VAL A 35 -14.28 -13.03 -8.77
N ARG A 36 -13.29 -13.83 -8.36
CA ARG A 36 -13.19 -15.26 -8.71
C ARG A 36 -14.32 -16.10 -8.10
N THR A 37 -14.71 -15.80 -6.87
CA THR A 37 -15.78 -16.50 -6.15
C THR A 37 -17.17 -15.97 -6.48
N GLU A 38 -17.25 -14.96 -7.36
CA GLU A 38 -18.50 -14.30 -7.72
C GLU A 38 -19.28 -13.72 -6.52
N SER A 39 -18.54 -13.24 -5.52
CA SER A 39 -19.10 -12.66 -4.30
C SER A 39 -20.12 -11.55 -4.60
N GLU A 40 -21.21 -11.48 -3.84
CA GLU A 40 -22.25 -10.46 -4.09
C GLU A 40 -21.74 -9.04 -3.84
N ILE A 41 -20.87 -8.87 -2.83
CA ILE A 41 -20.31 -7.59 -2.40
C ILE A 41 -18.80 -7.72 -2.27
N ILE A 42 -18.07 -6.78 -2.88
CA ILE A 42 -16.60 -6.68 -2.78
C ILE A 42 -16.24 -5.30 -2.22
N PRO A 43 -15.68 -5.22 -1.00
CA PRO A 43 -15.17 -3.96 -0.48
C PRO A 43 -13.88 -3.57 -1.21
N LEU A 44 -13.72 -2.28 -1.50
CA LEU A 44 -12.50 -1.71 -2.05
C LEU A 44 -12.16 -0.41 -1.31
N ASP A 45 -11.02 -0.40 -0.62
CA ASP A 45 -10.44 0.82 -0.04
C ASP A 45 -9.32 1.35 -0.94
N THR A 46 -9.58 2.42 -1.68
CA THR A 46 -8.55 2.97 -2.57
C THR A 46 -7.42 3.70 -1.83
N GLY A 47 -7.64 4.05 -0.55
CA GLY A 47 -6.66 4.72 0.30
C GLY A 47 -5.68 3.77 0.98
N SER A 48 -6.02 2.49 1.10
CA SER A 48 -5.15 1.44 1.69
C SER A 48 -3.84 1.31 0.93
N GLN A 49 -3.85 1.55 -0.39
CA GLN A 49 -2.68 1.41 -1.26
C GLN A 49 -1.57 2.42 -0.97
N TYR A 50 -1.89 3.58 -0.39
CA TYR A 50 -0.87 4.55 0.05
C TYR A 50 -0.03 4.04 1.24
N LEU A 51 -0.51 3.02 1.96
CA LEU A 51 0.26 2.39 3.03
C LEU A 51 1.52 1.69 2.50
N LEU A 52 1.59 1.35 1.21
CA LEU A 52 2.80 0.83 0.56
C LEU A 52 4.01 1.77 0.70
N LEU A 53 3.79 3.08 0.90
CA LEU A 53 4.87 4.04 1.13
C LEU A 53 5.73 3.71 2.35
N ILE A 54 5.17 3.01 3.35
CA ILE A 54 5.93 2.59 4.53
C ILE A 54 7.07 1.61 4.18
N SER A 55 6.99 0.94 3.03
CA SER A 55 8.06 0.05 2.53
C SER A 55 9.38 0.79 2.24
N VAL A 56 9.37 2.13 2.18
CA VAL A 56 10.60 2.95 2.12
C VAL A 56 11.55 2.63 3.28
N PHE A 57 11.03 2.27 4.47
CA PHE A 57 11.88 1.86 5.59
C PHE A 57 12.72 0.63 5.27
N TRP A 58 12.19 -0.32 4.49
CA TRP A 58 12.94 -1.51 4.06
C TRP A 58 14.06 -1.14 3.09
N VAL A 59 13.82 -0.19 2.18
CA VAL A 59 14.87 0.33 1.29
C VAL A 59 15.99 0.98 2.10
N LEU A 60 15.63 1.79 3.09
CA LEU A 60 16.62 2.38 4.01
C LEU A 60 17.38 1.29 4.77
N ALA A 61 16.73 0.19 5.16
CA ALA A 61 17.36 -0.90 5.90
C ALA A 61 18.36 -1.66 5.01
N CYS A 62 17.99 -1.91 3.76
CA CYS A 62 18.87 -2.49 2.75
C CYS A 62 20.10 -1.60 2.50
N LEU A 63 19.91 -0.28 2.37
CA LEU A 63 21.02 0.66 2.19
C LEU A 63 21.95 0.72 3.41
N GLN A 64 21.38 0.70 4.63
CA GLN A 64 22.17 0.64 5.86
C GLN A 64 22.98 -0.65 5.92
N PHE A 65 22.37 -1.79 5.62
CA PHE A 65 23.06 -3.08 5.58
C PHE A 65 24.17 -3.13 4.53
N ALA A 66 23.92 -2.60 3.33
CA ALA A 66 24.94 -2.47 2.29
C ALA A 66 26.11 -1.59 2.74
N GLY A 67 25.83 -0.48 3.42
CA GLY A 67 26.86 0.39 4.01
C GLY A 67 27.73 -0.34 5.04
N LEU A 68 27.11 -1.13 5.93
CA LEU A 68 27.80 -1.94 6.93
C LEU A 68 28.67 -3.05 6.31
N ARG A 69 28.28 -3.56 5.14
CA ARG A 69 29.08 -4.55 4.37
C ARG A 69 30.20 -3.93 3.52
N GLY A 70 30.50 -2.65 3.69
CA GLY A 70 31.60 -1.98 3.01
C GLY A 70 31.24 -1.31 1.69
N PHE A 71 29.99 -1.36 1.24
CA PHE A 71 29.53 -0.69 0.01
C PHE A 71 29.26 0.81 0.21
N THR A 72 30.06 1.48 1.04
CA THR A 72 29.83 2.88 1.45
C THR A 72 29.87 3.86 0.28
N GLY A 73 30.75 3.64 -0.71
CA GLY A 73 30.82 4.45 -1.92
C GLY A 73 29.55 4.37 -2.78
N PHE A 74 28.96 3.17 -2.90
CA PHE A 74 27.70 2.97 -3.59
C PHE A 74 26.55 3.68 -2.87
N VAL A 75 26.43 3.47 -1.56
CA VAL A 75 25.37 4.09 -0.74
C VAL A 75 25.44 5.62 -0.80
N LYS A 76 26.64 6.20 -0.72
CA LYS A 76 26.83 7.66 -0.84
C LYS A 76 26.43 8.19 -2.22
N ARG A 77 26.71 7.44 -3.30
CA ARG A 77 26.47 7.89 -4.67
C ARG A 77 25.02 7.70 -5.12
N TRP A 78 24.39 6.59 -4.74
CA TRP A 78 23.11 6.15 -5.27
C TRP A 78 21.99 6.06 -4.24
N GLY A 79 22.30 6.12 -2.94
CA GLY A 79 21.31 5.88 -1.88
C GLY A 79 20.10 6.81 -1.94
N SER A 80 20.32 8.12 -2.14
CA SER A 80 19.23 9.09 -2.27
C SER A 80 18.37 8.82 -3.51
N ILE A 81 19.00 8.50 -4.65
CA ILE A 81 18.32 8.19 -5.91
C ILE A 81 17.45 6.95 -5.74
N ILE A 82 17.97 5.90 -5.09
CA ILE A 82 17.22 4.65 -4.84
C ILE A 82 15.99 4.91 -3.97
N VAL A 83 16.15 5.67 -2.87
CA VAL A 83 15.03 6.00 -1.98
C VAL A 83 13.96 6.83 -2.70
N ILE A 84 14.37 7.86 -3.44
CA ILE A 84 13.45 8.73 -4.19
C ILE A 84 12.75 7.93 -5.30
N ALA A 85 13.48 7.11 -6.05
CA ALA A 85 12.90 6.29 -7.11
C ALA A 85 11.87 5.31 -6.54
N TRP A 86 12.19 4.64 -5.42
CA TRP A 86 11.24 3.76 -4.76
C TRP A 86 10.00 4.48 -4.26
N PHE A 87 10.17 5.65 -3.63
CA PHE A 87 9.06 6.49 -3.18
C PHE A 87 8.13 6.88 -4.34
N ILE A 88 8.69 7.31 -5.48
CA ILE A 88 7.92 7.63 -6.68
C ILE A 88 7.18 6.40 -7.21
N ILE A 89 7.84 5.23 -7.27
CA ILE A 89 7.21 3.98 -7.69
C ILE A 89 6.01 3.66 -6.79
N CYS A 90 6.16 3.75 -5.46
CA CYS A 90 5.07 3.53 -4.54
C CYS A 90 3.90 4.51 -4.77
N LEU A 91 4.17 5.79 -5.02
CA LEU A 91 3.11 6.76 -5.34
C LEU A 91 2.38 6.43 -6.65
N VAL A 92 3.13 6.07 -7.69
CA VAL A 92 2.55 5.69 -8.99
C VAL A 92 1.71 4.44 -8.84
N VAL A 93 2.21 3.41 -8.15
CA VAL A 93 1.45 2.17 -7.88
C VAL A 93 0.20 2.48 -7.06
N ALA A 94 0.31 3.26 -5.98
CA ALA A 94 -0.83 3.62 -5.14
C ALA A 94 -1.90 4.41 -5.90
N GLY A 95 -1.51 5.22 -6.90
CA GLY A 95 -2.46 5.94 -7.75
C GLY A 95 -3.09 5.08 -8.86
N LEU A 96 -2.30 4.22 -9.51
CA LEU A 96 -2.76 3.44 -10.66
C LEU A 96 -3.49 2.15 -10.26
N MET A 97 -3.11 1.53 -9.14
CA MET A 97 -3.70 0.25 -8.73
C MET A 97 -5.20 0.35 -8.44
N PRO A 98 -5.71 1.35 -7.70
CA PRO A 98 -7.15 1.53 -7.54
C PRO A 98 -7.87 1.65 -8.88
N ILE A 99 -7.32 2.41 -9.83
CA ILE A 99 -7.92 2.59 -11.17
C ILE A 99 -8.03 1.22 -11.88
N GLY A 100 -6.98 0.40 -11.80
CA GLY A 100 -6.96 -0.95 -12.35
C GLY A 100 -8.01 -1.86 -11.71
N LEU A 101 -8.11 -1.87 -10.38
CA LEU A 101 -9.07 -2.69 -9.64
C LEU A 101 -10.52 -2.27 -9.95
N ARG A 102 -10.81 -0.96 -10.00
CA ARG A 102 -12.13 -0.45 -10.37
C ARG A 102 -12.51 -0.89 -11.79
N SER A 103 -11.61 -0.72 -12.77
CA SER A 103 -11.87 -1.14 -14.15
C SER A 103 -12.10 -2.65 -14.28
N MET A 104 -11.39 -3.47 -13.49
CA MET A 104 -11.61 -4.92 -13.46
C MET A 104 -12.99 -5.27 -12.89
N LEU A 105 -13.39 -4.66 -11.78
CA LEU A 105 -14.69 -4.88 -11.15
C LEU A 105 -15.84 -4.47 -12.06
N GLU A 106 -15.75 -3.32 -12.70
CA GLU A 106 -16.77 -2.83 -13.64
C GLU A 106 -16.89 -3.75 -14.87
N LYS A 107 -15.77 -4.24 -15.41
CA LYS A 107 -15.79 -5.24 -16.50
C LYS A 107 -16.39 -6.59 -16.08
N ALA A 108 -16.26 -6.94 -14.80
CA ALA A 108 -16.88 -8.12 -14.22
C ALA A 108 -18.37 -7.92 -13.86
N GLY A 109 -18.94 -6.75 -14.17
CA GLY A 109 -20.37 -6.45 -13.99
C GLY A 109 -20.73 -5.87 -12.61
N TYR A 110 -19.74 -5.53 -11.78
CA TYR A 110 -19.99 -4.90 -10.49
C TYR A 110 -20.22 -3.39 -10.64
N LYS A 111 -21.11 -2.82 -9.83
CA LYS A 111 -21.37 -1.39 -9.76
C LYS A 111 -20.83 -0.80 -8.45
N PRO A 112 -20.21 0.39 -8.49
CA PRO A 112 -19.75 1.07 -7.29
C PRO A 112 -20.94 1.64 -6.51
N CYS A 113 -20.99 1.34 -5.21
CA CYS A 113 -21.98 1.84 -4.26
C CYS A 113 -21.24 2.52 -3.10
N GLN A 114 -21.83 3.58 -2.55
CA GLN A 114 -21.30 4.22 -1.34
C GLN A 114 -21.55 3.31 -0.14
N ASP A 115 -20.53 3.11 0.67
CA ASP A 115 -20.68 2.40 1.94
C ASP A 115 -21.35 3.34 2.95
N THR A 116 -22.58 3.02 3.38
CA THR A 116 -23.36 3.84 4.33
C THR A 116 -22.83 3.77 5.76
N ALA A 117 -21.93 2.82 6.06
CA ALA A 117 -21.32 2.66 7.39
C ALA A 117 -20.11 3.59 7.63
N TYR A 118 -19.86 4.56 6.75
CA TYR A 118 -18.55 5.18 6.64
C TYR A 118 -18.31 6.43 7.51
N VAL A 119 -17.25 6.38 8.33
CA VAL A 119 -16.72 7.47 9.17
C VAL A 119 -15.56 8.18 8.43
N SER A 120 -15.50 9.52 8.48
CA SER A 120 -14.50 10.33 7.76
C SER A 120 -13.05 9.81 7.93
N ARG A 121 -12.37 9.48 6.82
CA ARG A 121 -10.98 8.98 6.83
C ARG A 121 -9.93 10.10 6.93
N ILE A 122 -8.77 9.74 7.51
CA ILE A 122 -7.53 10.55 7.52
C ILE A 122 -6.71 10.37 6.22
N SER A 123 -6.89 9.25 5.51
CA SER A 123 -6.21 8.91 4.25
C SER A 123 -7.00 9.40 3.02
N ARG A 124 -6.31 9.78 1.93
CA ARG A 124 -6.94 10.05 0.63
C ARG A 124 -7.46 8.74 0.02
N GLY A 125 -8.75 8.67 -0.27
CA GLY A 125 -9.38 7.55 -0.97
C GLY A 125 -10.88 7.49 -0.69
N ASP A 126 -11.59 6.75 -1.53
CA ASP A 126 -13.01 6.42 -1.32
C ASP A 126 -13.09 4.98 -0.81
N SER A 127 -13.98 4.74 0.16
CA SER A 127 -14.43 3.37 0.43
C SER A 127 -15.65 3.12 -0.40
N LEU A 128 -15.51 2.19 -1.33
CA LEU A 128 -16.61 1.77 -2.19
C LEU A 128 -16.88 0.30 -1.92
N ILE A 129 -18.16 -0.04 -1.92
CA ILE A 129 -18.60 -1.42 -2.02
C ILE A 129 -19.04 -1.68 -3.47
N TYR A 130 -18.55 -2.75 -4.06
CA TYR A 130 -18.87 -3.15 -5.43
C TYR A 130 -19.88 -4.29 -5.41
N VAL A 131 -21.04 -4.11 -6.06
CA VAL A 131 -22.19 -5.04 -5.99
C VAL A 131 -22.66 -5.45 -7.38
N LYS A 132 -23.04 -6.71 -7.60
CA LYS A 132 -23.49 -7.24 -8.92
C LYS A 132 -24.92 -6.85 -9.34
N SER A 133 -25.86 -6.79 -8.41
CA SER A 133 -27.29 -6.65 -8.71
C SER A 133 -27.77 -5.20 -8.61
N SER A 134 -27.67 -4.60 -7.43
CA SER A 134 -28.13 -3.25 -7.10
C SER A 134 -27.49 -2.78 -5.79
N CYS A 135 -27.23 -1.49 -5.65
CA CYS A 135 -26.74 -0.96 -4.39
C CYS A 135 -27.75 -1.24 -3.26
N PRO A 136 -27.30 -1.72 -2.09
CA PRO A 136 -28.16 -1.80 -0.91
C PRO A 136 -28.60 -0.38 -0.52
N ASP A 137 -29.90 -0.22 -0.26
CA ASP A 137 -30.51 1.04 0.21
C ASP A 137 -30.00 1.44 1.61
#